data_AF-A0A8T2M2V1-F1
#
_entry.id   AF-A0A8T2M2V1-F1
#
_cell.length_a   1.000
_cell.length_b   1.000
_cell.length_c   1.000
_cell.angle_alpha   90.00
_cell.angle_beta   90.00
_cell.angle_gamma   90.00
#
_symmetry.space_group_name_H-M   'P 1'
#
loop_
_entity.id
_entity.type
_entity.pdbx_description
1 polymer ?
#
loop_
_entity_poly.entity_id
_entity_poly.type
_entity_poly.pdbx_seq_one_letter_code
_entity_poly.pdbx_strand_id
1 'polypeptide(L)'
;MQLNATEAPPARGVWSLLSSAPLVCYVILVLVGILGNTVVICVVGDDIIRKQKVGRNSDMILVNMAFSNLTVSIVRNLLLVLTDMQIEMLTSKTWCQVLMGIWVWLRCANVWSTFIVSAFHFQTLRRTAPPTAGVRGPPRSLIMGFGLIWTLNFIYSVPAFVFSTKGGKNATETLMLVSSTTRPLLGCLWDFPSVYSGLAFATASMVIHEIIPIVLMSVTNLGSLLTLYAHGSKLHATNKSQQDPTMNRVPAERRAAKVILALIILFITSWGASVVSVNYFNYNRGPSSAYMLTVARFSNSAFIALSPFILAVGHRRLRAVLTSVLTCNCTRSVKA
;
A
#
# COMPACT_ATOMS: atom_id res chain seq x y z
N MET A 1 -24.42 -51.56 -2.79
CA MET A 1 -24.70 -50.87 -4.06
C MET A 1 -23.64 -49.78 -4.22
N GLN A 2 -22.60 -50.07 -4.98
CA GLN A 2 -21.50 -49.15 -5.27
C GLN A 2 -22.01 -48.07 -6.23
N LEU A 3 -21.84 -46.79 -5.88
CA LEU A 3 -21.99 -45.67 -6.81
C LEU A 3 -20.59 -45.13 -7.09
N ASN A 4 -20.02 -45.62 -8.20
CA ASN A 4 -18.84 -45.06 -8.85
C ASN A 4 -19.15 -43.61 -9.25
N ALA A 5 -18.61 -42.65 -8.51
CA ALA A 5 -18.50 -41.27 -8.98
C ALA A 5 -17.26 -41.21 -9.89
N THR A 6 -17.53 -41.15 -11.18
CA THR A 6 -16.58 -40.88 -12.24
C THR A 6 -15.74 -39.64 -11.92
N GLU A 7 -14.44 -39.80 -12.08
CA GLU A 7 -13.41 -38.79 -11.89
C GLU A 7 -13.71 -37.54 -12.74
N ALA A 8 -14.09 -36.44 -12.09
CA ALA A 8 -13.97 -35.12 -12.68
C ALA A 8 -12.52 -34.63 -12.47
N PRO A 9 -11.74 -34.36 -13.54
CA PRO A 9 -10.41 -33.82 -13.40
C PRO A 9 -10.47 -32.45 -12.70
N PRO A 10 -9.43 -32.06 -11.94
CA PRO A 10 -9.37 -30.75 -11.31
C PRO A 10 -9.54 -29.69 -12.38
N ALA A 11 -10.40 -28.69 -12.13
CA ALA A 11 -10.79 -27.63 -13.04
C ALA A 11 -9.59 -26.92 -13.69
N ARG A 12 -9.06 -27.53 -14.76
CA ARG A 12 -8.24 -26.92 -15.79
C ARG A 12 -9.20 -26.13 -16.65
N GLY A 13 -9.49 -24.87 -16.30
CA GLY A 13 -10.45 -24.15 -17.13
C GLY A 13 -10.83 -22.74 -16.72
N VAL A 14 -9.88 -21.84 -16.44
CA VAL A 14 -10.05 -20.39 -16.73
C VAL A 14 -8.70 -19.67 -16.95
N TRP A 15 -7.62 -20.36 -17.34
CA TRP A 15 -6.31 -19.73 -17.57
C TRP A 15 -5.83 -19.80 -19.02
N SER A 16 -6.69 -20.22 -19.96
CA SER A 16 -6.26 -20.58 -21.32
C SER A 16 -6.52 -19.55 -22.43
N LEU A 17 -7.08 -18.35 -22.17
CA LEU A 17 -7.31 -17.37 -23.25
C LEU A 17 -6.79 -15.92 -23.02
N LEU A 18 -6.24 -15.58 -21.85
CA LEU A 18 -5.66 -14.24 -21.53
C LEU A 18 -4.23 -14.31 -20.96
N SER A 19 -3.51 -15.41 -21.20
CA SER A 19 -2.61 -16.02 -20.20
C SER A 19 -1.26 -15.34 -19.91
N SER A 20 -0.75 -14.42 -20.74
CA SER A 20 0.59 -13.85 -20.53
C SER A 20 0.59 -12.36 -20.14
N ALA A 21 -0.29 -11.55 -20.75
CA ALA A 21 -0.21 -10.11 -20.62
C ALA A 21 -0.52 -9.58 -19.20
N PRO A 22 -1.58 -10.03 -18.49
CA PRO A 22 -1.85 -9.59 -17.13
C PRO A 22 -0.73 -10.02 -16.15
N LEU A 23 -0.17 -11.21 -16.33
CA LEU A 23 0.95 -11.67 -15.50
C LEU A 23 2.19 -10.80 -15.73
N VAL A 24 2.55 -10.53 -16.99
CA VAL A 24 3.68 -9.65 -17.35
C VAL A 24 3.47 -8.24 -16.79
N CYS A 25 2.28 -7.65 -16.97
CA CYS A 25 1.96 -6.33 -16.41
C CYS A 25 2.07 -6.33 -14.88
N TYR A 26 1.59 -7.39 -14.21
CA TYR A 26 1.69 -7.53 -12.77
C TYR A 26 3.16 -7.61 -12.31
N VAL A 27 3.98 -8.45 -12.95
CA VAL A 27 5.42 -8.57 -12.67
C VAL A 27 6.12 -7.22 -12.84
N ILE A 28 5.84 -6.50 -13.92
CA ILE A 28 6.39 -5.15 -14.14
C ILE A 28 5.99 -4.21 -12.99
N LEU A 29 4.71 -4.20 -12.60
CA LEU A 29 4.24 -3.38 -11.47
C LEU A 29 5.00 -3.71 -10.18
N VAL A 30 5.22 -4.99 -9.89
CA VAL A 30 5.93 -5.44 -8.68
C VAL A 30 7.38 -4.98 -8.71
N LEU A 31 8.08 -5.18 -9.83
CA LEU A 31 9.48 -4.74 -9.99
C LEU A 31 9.61 -3.22 -9.86
N VAL A 32 8.71 -2.48 -10.52
CA VAL A 32 8.66 -1.02 -10.43
C VAL A 32 8.40 -0.56 -9.00
N GLY A 33 7.49 -1.23 -8.28
CA GLY A 33 7.23 -0.98 -6.86
C GLY A 33 8.46 -1.21 -5.99
N ILE A 34 9.15 -2.34 -6.15
CA ILE A 34 10.36 -2.65 -5.38
C ILE A 34 11.46 -1.61 -5.65
N LEU A 35 11.76 -1.35 -6.93
CA LEU A 35 12.81 -0.40 -7.32
C LEU A 35 12.48 1.02 -6.86
N GLY A 36 11.27 1.49 -7.13
CA GLY A 36 10.84 2.85 -6.80
C GLY A 36 10.88 3.12 -5.30
N ASN A 37 10.34 2.21 -4.48
CA ASN A 37 10.37 2.39 -3.02
C ASN A 37 11.79 2.26 -2.45
N THR A 38 12.64 1.41 -3.02
CA THR A 38 14.07 1.33 -2.66
C THR A 38 14.78 2.65 -2.93
N VAL A 39 14.58 3.26 -4.11
CA VAL A 39 15.16 4.56 -4.45
C VAL A 39 14.68 5.65 -3.48
N VAL A 40 13.40 5.66 -3.10
CA VAL A 40 12.88 6.61 -2.11
C VAL A 40 13.60 6.45 -0.77
N ILE A 41 13.74 5.23 -0.26
CA ILE A 41 14.44 4.96 1.01
C ILE A 41 15.89 5.43 0.94
N CYS A 42 16.61 5.10 -0.13
CA CYS A 42 18.02 5.48 -0.28
C CYS A 42 18.20 7.00 -0.39
N VAL A 43 17.42 7.67 -1.26
CA VAL A 43 17.61 9.09 -1.55
C VAL A 43 17.12 9.97 -0.40
N VAL A 44 15.91 9.69 0.11
CA VAL A 44 15.32 10.48 1.20
C VAL A 44 15.97 10.12 2.53
N GLY A 45 16.31 8.84 2.75
CA GLY A 45 17.05 8.40 3.93
C GLY A 45 18.44 9.01 4.03
N ASP A 46 19.19 9.07 2.92
CA ASP A 46 20.49 9.75 2.87
C ASP A 46 20.36 11.25 3.19
N ASP A 47 19.30 11.92 2.69
CA ASP A 47 19.01 13.31 3.04
C ASP A 47 18.74 13.50 4.55
N ILE A 48 18.02 12.58 5.20
CA ILE A 48 17.76 12.61 6.65
C ILE A 48 19.05 12.48 7.46
N ILE A 49 19.96 11.60 7.03
CA ILE A 49 21.24 11.37 7.72
C ILE A 49 22.17 12.57 7.55
N ARG A 50 22.21 13.17 6.35
CA ARG A 50 23.15 14.26 6.02
C ARG A 50 22.67 15.66 6.40
N LYS A 51 21.37 15.94 6.44
CA LYS A 51 20.83 17.30 6.68
C LYS A 51 20.10 17.39 8.02
N GLN A 52 20.49 18.36 8.86
CA GLN A 52 20.11 18.36 10.27
C GLN A 52 18.89 19.22 10.68
N LYS A 53 18.33 20.10 9.84
CA LYS A 53 17.48 21.19 10.40
C LYS A 53 16.10 21.53 9.78
N VAL A 54 15.76 21.19 8.53
CA VAL A 54 14.43 21.58 7.97
C VAL A 54 13.85 20.46 7.09
N GLY A 55 12.62 20.02 7.37
CA GLY A 55 11.88 19.01 6.56
C GLY A 55 11.88 17.58 7.09
N ARG A 56 12.76 17.26 8.07
CA ARG A 56 13.03 15.90 8.55
C ARG A 56 11.80 15.08 8.95
N ASN A 57 10.76 15.68 9.55
CA ASN A 57 9.58 14.93 9.99
C ASN A 57 8.77 14.37 8.81
N SER A 58 8.62 15.17 7.74
CA SER A 58 7.94 14.73 6.51
C SER A 58 8.75 13.63 5.83
N ASP A 59 10.07 13.82 5.74
CA ASP A 59 10.97 12.86 5.09
C ASP A 59 10.98 11.50 5.83
N MET A 60 10.97 11.51 7.17
CA MET A 60 10.86 10.29 7.98
C MET A 60 9.54 9.54 7.77
N ILE A 61 8.42 10.26 7.64
CA ILE A 61 7.11 9.67 7.33
C ILE A 61 7.12 9.04 5.93
N LEU A 62 7.72 9.72 4.95
CA LEU A 62 7.86 9.20 3.59
C LEU A 62 8.74 7.95 3.54
N VAL A 63 9.85 7.91 4.28
CA VAL A 63 10.71 6.73 4.38
C VAL A 63 9.97 5.56 5.06
N ASN A 64 9.22 5.81 6.13
CA ASN A 64 8.41 4.76 6.78
C ASN A 64 7.34 4.19 5.82
N MET A 65 6.66 5.04 5.05
CA MET A 65 5.70 4.60 4.02
C MET A 65 6.38 3.80 2.90
N ALA A 66 7.52 4.26 2.38
CA ALA A 66 8.27 3.54 1.36
C ALA A 66 8.77 2.18 1.87
N PHE A 67 9.22 2.12 3.13
CA PHE A 67 9.62 0.89 3.80
C PHE A 67 8.43 -0.08 3.96
N SER A 68 7.26 0.40 4.39
CA SER A 68 6.07 -0.44 4.49
C SER A 68 5.57 -0.93 3.12
N ASN A 69 5.71 -0.13 2.06
CA ASN A 69 5.36 -0.52 0.70
C ASN A 69 6.34 -1.58 0.13
N LEU A 70 7.64 -1.42 0.42
CA LEU A 70 8.68 -2.33 0.00
C LEU A 70 8.53 -3.71 0.67
N THR A 71 8.33 -3.74 1.99
CA THR A 71 8.16 -4.99 2.75
C THR A 71 6.93 -5.78 2.28
N VAL A 72 5.79 -5.13 2.02
CA VAL A 72 4.61 -5.78 1.43
C VAL A 72 4.91 -6.31 0.02
N SER A 73 5.66 -5.58 -0.80
CA SER A 73 6.01 -6.03 -2.15
C SER A 73 6.91 -7.27 -2.14
N ILE A 74 7.90 -7.32 -1.25
CA ILE A 74 8.81 -8.45 -1.12
C ILE A 74 8.10 -9.67 -0.53
N VAL A 75 7.35 -9.50 0.55
CA VAL A 75 6.75 -10.65 1.26
C VAL A 75 5.51 -11.19 0.55
N ARG A 76 4.69 -10.33 -0.07
CA ARG A 76 3.44 -10.77 -0.72
C ARG A 76 3.59 -10.86 -2.22
N ASN A 77 3.91 -9.73 -2.86
CA ASN A 77 3.77 -9.64 -4.31
C ASN A 77 4.82 -10.50 -5.03
N LEU A 78 6.06 -10.53 -4.53
CA LEU A 78 7.10 -11.40 -5.08
C LEU A 78 6.75 -12.89 -4.87
N LEU A 79 6.28 -13.29 -3.69
CA LEU A 79 5.86 -14.68 -3.45
C LEU A 79 4.70 -15.11 -4.36
N LEU A 80 3.74 -14.21 -4.60
CA LEU A 80 2.64 -14.47 -5.55
C LEU A 80 3.16 -14.64 -6.98
N VAL A 81 4.10 -13.79 -7.43
CA VAL A 81 4.75 -13.95 -8.74
C VAL A 81 5.46 -15.30 -8.84
N LEU A 82 6.24 -15.69 -7.84
CA LEU A 82 6.98 -16.96 -7.84
C LEU A 82 6.02 -18.17 -7.90
N THR A 83 4.87 -18.08 -7.21
CA THR A 83 3.83 -19.11 -7.23
C THR A 83 3.12 -19.18 -8.58
N ASP A 84 2.81 -18.03 -9.18
CA ASP A 84 2.18 -17.94 -10.50
C ASP A 84 3.15 -18.47 -11.60
N MET A 85 4.47 -18.39 -11.38
CA MET A 85 5.52 -18.99 -12.20
C MET A 85 5.73 -20.50 -11.94
N GLN A 86 4.82 -21.14 -11.19
CA GLN A 86 4.81 -22.59 -10.90
C GLN A 86 6.04 -23.09 -10.11
N ILE A 87 6.73 -22.22 -9.39
CA ILE A 87 7.81 -22.65 -8.48
C ILE A 87 7.15 -23.24 -7.24
N GLU A 88 7.21 -24.56 -7.10
CA GLU A 88 6.69 -25.27 -5.93
C GLU A 88 7.47 -24.88 -4.68
N MET A 89 6.91 -23.96 -3.91
CA MET A 89 7.41 -23.68 -2.58
C MET A 89 6.86 -24.72 -1.62
N LEU A 90 7.69 -25.70 -1.22
CA LEU A 90 7.36 -26.69 -0.19
C LEU A 90 7.02 -25.97 1.14
N THR A 91 5.76 -25.63 1.32
CA THR A 91 5.27 -24.98 2.53
C THR A 91 4.99 -26.06 3.56
N SER A 92 5.86 -26.19 4.55
CA SER A 92 5.54 -26.88 5.80
C SER A 92 4.48 -26.09 6.56
N LYS A 93 3.82 -26.71 7.55
CA LYS A 93 2.87 -26.01 8.45
C LYS A 93 3.51 -24.77 9.09
N THR A 94 4.78 -24.87 9.50
CA THR A 94 5.53 -23.77 10.11
C THR A 94 5.73 -22.61 9.14
N TRP A 95 6.13 -22.88 7.89
CA TRP A 95 6.27 -21.83 6.88
C TRP A 95 4.94 -21.14 6.59
N CYS A 96 3.85 -21.91 6.59
CA CYS A 96 2.52 -21.38 6.39
C CYS A 96 2.11 -20.37 7.49
N GLN A 97 2.33 -20.75 8.75
CA GLN A 97 2.12 -19.90 9.92
C GLN A 97 2.94 -18.62 9.88
N VAL A 98 4.24 -18.75 9.60
CA VAL A 98 5.15 -17.61 9.53
C VAL A 98 4.79 -16.67 8.39
N LEU A 99 4.57 -17.19 7.19
CA LEU A 99 4.26 -16.36 6.02
C LEU A 99 2.92 -15.64 6.15
N MET A 100 1.89 -16.32 6.65
CA MET A 100 0.58 -15.70 6.90
C MET A 100 0.66 -14.64 8.00
N GLY A 101 1.33 -14.94 9.11
CA GLY A 101 1.51 -13.98 10.21
C GLY A 101 2.29 -12.72 9.79
N ILE A 102 3.40 -12.89 9.09
CA ILE A 102 4.19 -11.76 8.55
C ILE A 102 3.35 -10.98 7.54
N TRP A 103 2.61 -11.64 6.67
CA TRP A 103 1.77 -10.96 5.69
C TRP A 103 0.67 -10.11 6.35
N VAL A 104 -0.06 -10.65 7.34
CA VAL A 104 -1.07 -9.87 8.10
C VAL A 104 -0.40 -8.67 8.75
N TRP A 105 0.72 -8.90 9.43
CA TRP A 105 1.46 -7.84 10.11
C TRP A 105 1.83 -6.69 9.17
N LEU A 106 2.51 -7.00 8.07
CA LEU A 106 2.99 -6.02 7.11
C LEU A 106 1.85 -5.30 6.40
N ARG A 107 0.76 -6.01 6.08
CA ARG A 107 -0.43 -5.41 5.50
C ARG A 107 -1.04 -4.38 6.45
N CYS A 108 -1.26 -4.75 7.70
CA CYS A 108 -1.84 -3.84 8.68
C CYS A 108 -0.94 -2.64 8.93
N ALA A 109 0.38 -2.86 9.10
CA ALA A 109 1.36 -1.78 9.26
C ALA A 109 1.41 -0.83 8.06
N ASN A 110 1.27 -1.34 6.83
CA ASN A 110 1.23 -0.53 5.61
C ASN A 110 0.03 0.42 5.56
N VAL A 111 -1.16 -0.07 5.92
CA VAL A 111 -2.38 0.74 5.94
C VAL A 111 -2.25 1.88 6.95
N TRP A 112 -1.84 1.57 8.18
CA TRP A 112 -1.66 2.56 9.23
C TRP A 112 -0.53 3.56 8.92
N SER A 113 0.58 3.10 8.33
CA SER A 113 1.68 3.98 7.88
C SER A 113 1.19 4.98 6.83
N THR A 114 0.34 4.53 5.90
CA THR A 114 -0.24 5.41 4.88
C THR A 114 -1.24 6.40 5.49
N PHE A 115 -1.97 6.01 6.54
CA PHE A 115 -2.87 6.92 7.25
C PHE A 115 -2.09 8.07 7.91
N ILE A 116 -0.95 7.77 8.55
CA ILE A 116 -0.09 8.79 9.18
C ILE A 116 0.33 9.84 8.16
N VAL A 117 0.68 9.44 6.93
CA VAL A 117 1.00 10.36 5.83
C VAL A 117 -0.17 11.32 5.59
N SER A 118 -1.39 10.77 5.42
CA SER A 118 -2.61 11.56 5.21
C SER A 118 -2.89 12.53 6.36
N ALA A 119 -2.78 12.06 7.61
CA ALA A 119 -3.01 12.87 8.81
C ALA A 119 -1.96 13.98 8.98
N PHE A 120 -0.68 13.65 8.78
CA PHE A 120 0.42 14.62 8.84
C PHE A 120 0.25 15.72 7.80
N HIS A 121 -0.18 15.37 6.59
CA HIS A 121 -0.44 16.34 5.55
C HIS A 121 -1.62 17.25 5.87
N PHE A 122 -2.74 16.69 6.33
CA PHE A 122 -3.87 17.51 6.77
C PHE A 122 -3.47 18.49 7.87
N GLN A 123 -2.69 18.04 8.87
CA GLN A 123 -2.17 18.91 9.92
C GLN A 123 -1.22 19.98 9.38
N THR A 124 -0.37 19.64 8.41
CA THR A 124 0.56 20.59 7.78
C THR A 124 -0.19 21.67 7.00
N LEU A 125 -1.20 21.29 6.19
CA LEU A 125 -2.02 22.25 5.44
C LEU A 125 -2.86 23.16 6.36
N ARG A 126 -3.37 22.63 7.48
CA ARG A 126 -4.20 23.42 8.41
C ARG A 126 -3.40 24.41 9.24
N ARG A 127 -2.08 24.22 9.40
CA ARG A 127 -1.23 25.17 10.13
C ARG A 127 -0.95 26.39 9.23
N THR A 128 -1.66 27.47 9.50
CA THR A 128 -1.56 28.78 8.81
C THR A 128 -0.29 29.58 9.14
N ALA A 129 0.55 29.10 10.05
CA ALA A 129 1.78 29.77 10.45
C ALA A 129 2.98 28.86 10.17
N PRO A 130 4.10 29.39 9.61
CA PRO A 130 5.31 28.63 9.44
C PRO A 130 5.74 28.10 10.81
N PRO A 131 6.23 26.85 10.90
CA PRO A 131 6.71 26.31 12.16
C PRO A 131 7.81 27.25 12.65
N THR A 132 7.55 27.92 13.78
CA THR A 132 8.55 28.71 14.50
C THR A 132 9.82 27.88 14.56
N ALA A 133 10.92 28.46 14.08
CA ALA A 133 12.24 27.85 13.93
C ALA A 133 12.87 27.50 15.29
N GLY A 134 12.18 26.65 16.06
CA GLY A 134 12.69 26.04 17.27
C GLY A 134 13.48 24.80 16.87
N VAL A 135 14.76 24.80 17.22
CA VAL A 135 15.66 23.65 17.15
C VAL A 135 15.04 22.50 17.95
N ARG A 136 14.23 21.67 17.32
CA ARG A 136 13.85 20.37 17.87
C ARG A 136 14.35 19.31 16.91
N GLY A 137 15.06 18.36 17.48
CA GLY A 137 15.54 17.16 16.80
C GLY A 137 14.40 16.37 16.14
N PRO A 138 14.64 15.14 15.64
CA PRO A 138 13.52 14.33 15.21
C PRO A 138 12.66 14.17 16.46
N PRO A 139 11.38 14.55 16.45
CA PRO A 139 10.59 14.49 17.66
C PRO A 139 10.60 13.02 18.04
N ARG A 140 11.26 12.67 19.17
CA ARG A 140 11.35 11.28 19.65
C ARG A 140 9.99 10.61 19.62
N SER A 141 8.92 11.40 19.82
CA SER A 141 7.53 10.99 19.69
C SER A 141 7.12 10.42 18.33
N LEU A 142 7.70 10.88 17.20
CA LEU A 142 7.37 10.38 15.86
C LEU A 142 8.03 9.02 15.59
N ILE A 143 9.29 8.84 15.98
CA ILE A 143 9.97 7.53 15.92
C ILE A 143 9.26 6.54 16.86
N MET A 144 8.96 6.99 18.08
CA MET A 144 8.20 6.20 19.05
C MET A 144 6.80 5.86 18.50
N GLY A 145 6.16 6.79 17.78
CA GLY A 145 4.88 6.56 17.11
C GLY A 145 4.97 5.49 16.03
N PHE A 146 6.02 5.50 15.19
CA PHE A 146 6.26 4.41 14.25
C PHE A 146 6.47 3.09 14.99
N GLY A 147 7.38 3.05 15.98
CA GLY A 147 7.61 1.86 16.78
C GLY A 147 6.32 1.29 17.37
N LEU A 148 5.50 2.15 17.98
CA LEU A 148 4.21 1.77 18.54
C LEU A 148 3.27 1.19 17.49
N ILE A 149 3.13 1.83 16.33
CA ILE A 149 2.24 1.35 15.27
C ILE A 149 2.71 0.00 14.74
N TRP A 150 4.01 -0.17 14.49
CA TRP A 150 4.56 -1.44 14.04
C TRP A 150 4.39 -2.55 15.08
N THR A 151 4.61 -2.25 16.36
CA THR A 151 4.44 -3.20 17.47
C THR A 151 2.97 -3.56 17.71
N LEU A 152 2.04 -2.60 17.69
CA LEU A 152 0.61 -2.88 17.86
C LEU A 152 0.08 -3.76 16.73
N ASN A 153 0.50 -3.49 15.49
CA ASN A 153 0.12 -4.33 14.35
C ASN A 153 0.77 -5.72 14.41
N PHE A 154 1.95 -5.86 15.04
CA PHE A 154 2.58 -7.16 15.30
C PHE A 154 1.82 -7.96 16.35
N ILE A 155 1.43 -7.32 17.46
CA ILE A 155 0.61 -7.96 18.50
C ILE A 155 -0.72 -8.42 17.89
N TYR A 156 -1.33 -7.59 17.06
CA TYR A 156 -2.55 -7.93 16.34
C TYR A 156 -2.41 -9.15 15.41
N SER A 157 -1.25 -9.36 14.79
CA SER A 157 -1.04 -10.47 13.86
C SER A 157 -0.72 -11.80 14.54
N VAL A 158 -0.54 -11.84 15.88
CA VAL A 158 -0.25 -13.07 16.64
C VAL A 158 -1.24 -14.21 16.34
N PRO A 159 -2.56 -14.01 16.29
CA PRO A 159 -3.50 -15.08 15.94
C PRO A 159 -3.22 -15.68 14.56
N ALA A 160 -2.75 -14.89 13.60
CA ALA A 160 -2.40 -15.39 12.27
C ALA A 160 -1.16 -16.30 12.27
N PHE A 161 -0.21 -16.06 13.18
CA PHE A 161 0.94 -16.96 13.39
C PHE A 161 0.55 -18.29 14.03
N VAL A 162 -0.48 -18.31 14.88
CA VAL A 162 -0.87 -19.52 15.62
C VAL A 162 -1.90 -20.35 14.84
N PHE A 163 -2.96 -19.70 14.35
CA PHE A 163 -4.14 -20.33 13.77
C PHE A 163 -4.06 -20.47 12.25
N SER A 164 -2.86 -20.65 11.69
CA SER A 164 -2.67 -20.95 10.26
C SER A 164 -2.21 -22.40 10.06
N THR A 165 -2.73 -23.06 9.02
CA THR A 165 -2.40 -24.45 8.70
C THR A 165 -2.30 -24.66 7.19
N LYS A 166 -1.68 -25.77 6.76
CA LYS A 166 -1.66 -26.16 5.36
C LYS A 166 -2.99 -26.82 4.99
N GLY A 167 -3.62 -26.38 3.90
CA GLY A 167 -4.88 -26.94 3.43
C GLY A 167 -4.75 -28.42 3.05
N GLY A 168 -5.61 -29.26 3.63
CA GLY A 168 -5.77 -30.66 3.26
C GLY A 168 -6.96 -30.86 2.31
N LYS A 169 -7.03 -32.02 1.63
CA LYS A 169 -8.07 -32.37 0.65
C LYS A 169 -9.52 -32.33 1.18
N ASN A 170 -9.72 -32.26 2.50
CA ASN A 170 -11.03 -32.25 3.18
C ASN A 170 -11.35 -30.94 3.92
N ALA A 171 -10.57 -29.87 3.73
CA ALA A 171 -10.80 -28.61 4.45
C ALA A 171 -11.96 -27.82 3.81
N THR A 172 -12.97 -27.48 4.60
CA THR A 172 -14.18 -26.77 4.17
C THR A 172 -13.85 -25.30 3.86
N GLU A 173 -14.11 -24.86 2.63
CA GLU A 173 -13.78 -23.53 2.07
C GLU A 173 -14.50 -22.32 2.70
N THR A 174 -15.23 -22.50 3.80
CA THR A 174 -16.15 -21.48 4.32
C THR A 174 -15.45 -20.37 5.10
N LEU A 175 -14.32 -20.67 5.77
CA LEU A 175 -13.57 -19.65 6.52
C LEU A 175 -12.69 -18.75 5.63
N MET A 176 -12.52 -19.13 4.37
CA MET A 176 -11.72 -18.42 3.37
C MET A 176 -12.34 -17.08 2.93
N LEU A 177 -13.59 -16.84 3.30
CA LEU A 177 -14.44 -15.78 2.77
C LEU A 177 -14.43 -14.47 3.59
N VAL A 178 -14.00 -14.44 4.86
CA VAL A 178 -14.29 -13.25 5.69
C VAL A 178 -13.10 -12.33 5.94
N SER A 179 -11.88 -12.70 5.57
CA SER A 179 -10.83 -11.68 5.49
C SER A 179 -9.76 -12.06 4.48
N SER A 180 -9.70 -11.23 3.43
CA SER A 180 -8.52 -10.94 2.62
C SER A 180 -8.24 -11.80 1.38
N THR A 181 -8.06 -11.09 0.27
CA THR A 181 -7.60 -11.54 -1.06
C THR A 181 -6.26 -12.25 -1.07
N THR A 182 -6.28 -13.46 -0.56
CA THR A 182 -5.26 -14.42 -0.88
C THR A 182 -6.02 -15.67 -1.26
N ARG A 183 -5.92 -16.07 -2.53
CA ARG A 183 -5.73 -17.52 -2.76
C ARG A 183 -4.79 -17.96 -1.64
N PRO A 184 -5.13 -19.04 -0.93
CA PRO A 184 -4.39 -19.41 0.26
C PRO A 184 -2.91 -19.32 -0.10
N LEU A 185 -2.14 -18.44 0.57
CA LEU A 185 -0.76 -18.16 0.17
C LEU A 185 -0.06 -19.53 0.14
N LEU A 186 0.27 -20.05 -1.03
CA LEU A 186 0.78 -21.42 -1.22
C LEU A 186 -0.12 -22.55 -0.62
N GLY A 187 -1.45 -22.40 -0.56
CA GLY A 187 -2.32 -23.43 0.03
C GLY A 187 -2.52 -23.33 1.56
N CYS A 188 -2.11 -22.23 2.19
CA CYS A 188 -2.38 -21.89 3.59
C CYS A 188 -3.82 -21.48 3.93
N LEU A 189 -4.42 -22.14 4.92
CA LEU A 189 -5.76 -21.87 5.46
C LEU A 189 -5.69 -21.39 6.91
N TRP A 190 -6.69 -20.64 7.34
CA TRP A 190 -6.90 -20.30 8.75
C TRP A 190 -7.66 -21.44 9.44
N ASP A 191 -7.15 -21.91 10.55
CA ASP A 191 -7.65 -23.02 11.35
C ASP A 191 -7.90 -22.54 12.79
N PHE A 192 -9.03 -21.85 12.96
CA PHE A 192 -9.47 -21.38 14.26
C PHE A 192 -10.23 -22.48 15.02
N PRO A 193 -10.15 -22.52 16.36
CA PRO A 193 -10.82 -23.53 17.17
C PRO A 193 -12.35 -23.49 17.07
N SER A 194 -12.94 -22.37 16.65
CA SER A 194 -14.37 -22.25 16.37
C SER A 194 -14.63 -21.31 15.19
N VAL A 195 -15.75 -21.55 14.48
CA VAL A 195 -16.24 -20.67 13.40
C VAL A 195 -16.51 -19.26 13.94
N TYR A 196 -17.03 -19.15 15.17
CA TYR A 196 -17.30 -17.86 15.82
C TYR A 196 -16.00 -17.07 16.05
N SER A 197 -14.94 -17.70 16.54
CA SER A 197 -13.64 -17.05 16.75
C SER A 197 -13.02 -16.57 15.43
N GLY A 198 -13.10 -17.39 14.38
CA GLY A 198 -12.63 -17.00 13.04
C GLY A 198 -13.44 -15.83 12.46
N LEU A 199 -14.76 -15.86 12.61
CA LEU A 199 -15.64 -14.77 12.16
C LEU A 199 -15.39 -13.48 12.95
N ALA A 200 -15.26 -13.56 14.27
CA ALA A 200 -14.98 -12.42 15.13
C ALA A 200 -13.64 -11.77 14.78
N PHE A 201 -12.59 -12.57 14.60
CA PHE A 201 -11.29 -12.06 14.17
C PHE A 201 -11.36 -11.41 12.78
N ALA A 202 -12.01 -12.07 11.82
CA ALA A 202 -12.11 -11.57 10.46
C ALA A 202 -12.91 -10.26 10.36
N THR A 203 -14.05 -10.18 11.06
CA THR A 203 -14.87 -8.96 11.13
C THR A 203 -14.16 -7.83 11.87
N ALA A 204 -13.50 -8.10 12.99
CA ALA A 204 -12.68 -7.12 13.68
C ALA A 204 -11.55 -6.60 12.78
N SER A 205 -10.88 -7.51 12.05
CA SER A 205 -9.83 -7.17 11.08
C SER A 205 -10.34 -6.23 10.00
N MET A 206 -11.49 -6.55 9.41
CA MET A 206 -12.12 -5.75 8.38
C MET A 206 -12.44 -4.34 8.89
N VAL A 207 -13.02 -4.22 10.09
CA VAL A 207 -13.35 -2.91 10.66
C VAL A 207 -12.09 -2.11 10.98
N ILE A 208 -11.13 -2.70 11.70
CA ILE A 208 -9.95 -2.02 12.23
C ILE A 208 -8.95 -1.65 11.12
N HIS A 209 -8.73 -2.53 10.16
CA HIS A 209 -7.68 -2.38 9.15
C HIS A 209 -8.19 -2.05 7.76
N GLU A 210 -9.50 -2.06 7.51
CA GLU A 210 -10.08 -1.62 6.24
C GLU A 210 -11.01 -0.43 6.43
N ILE A 211 -12.10 -0.56 7.19
CA ILE A 211 -13.13 0.47 7.28
C ILE A 211 -12.62 1.74 7.98
N ILE A 212 -12.07 1.61 9.19
CA ILE A 212 -11.59 2.76 9.97
C ILE A 212 -10.52 3.56 9.20
N PRO A 213 -9.46 2.94 8.64
CA PRO A 213 -8.46 3.67 7.88
C PRO A 213 -9.04 4.34 6.64
N ILE A 214 -9.94 3.68 5.90
CA ILE A 214 -10.59 4.28 4.70
C ILE A 214 -11.39 5.52 5.09
N VAL A 215 -12.17 5.46 6.17
CA VAL A 215 -12.96 6.61 6.65
C VAL A 215 -12.04 7.74 7.09
N LEU A 216 -11.04 7.44 7.93
CA LEU A 216 -10.10 8.43 8.44
C LEU A 216 -9.29 9.10 7.32
N MET A 217 -8.83 8.31 6.34
CA MET A 217 -8.17 8.84 5.15
C MET A 217 -9.16 9.70 4.36
N SER A 218 -10.36 9.23 4.04
CA SER A 218 -11.34 10.01 3.28
C SER A 218 -11.64 11.37 3.92
N VAL A 219 -11.84 11.40 5.24
CA VAL A 219 -12.08 12.63 6.01
C VAL A 219 -10.87 13.56 5.98
N THR A 220 -9.65 13.05 6.23
CA THR A 220 -8.44 13.88 6.22
C THR A 220 -8.12 14.45 4.84
N ASN A 221 -8.46 13.72 3.77
CA ASN A 221 -8.28 14.18 2.39
C ASN A 221 -9.30 15.21 1.97
N LEU A 222 -10.57 14.99 2.28
CA LEU A 222 -11.61 15.98 2.05
C LEU A 222 -11.30 17.26 2.83
N GLY A 223 -10.87 17.14 4.09
CA GLY A 223 -10.39 18.27 4.88
C GLY A 223 -9.20 18.99 4.23
N SER A 224 -8.23 18.26 3.67
CA SER A 224 -7.08 18.82 2.96
C SER A 224 -7.50 19.57 1.69
N LEU A 225 -8.42 19.01 0.91
CA LEU A 225 -9.01 19.62 -0.28
C LEU A 225 -9.76 20.91 0.05
N LEU A 226 -10.63 20.88 1.06
CA LEU A 226 -11.41 22.04 1.50
C LEU A 226 -10.50 23.16 2.01
N THR A 227 -9.47 22.80 2.78
CA THR A 227 -8.46 23.77 3.27
C THR A 227 -7.73 24.40 2.09
N LEU A 228 -7.27 23.60 1.12
CA LEU A 228 -6.59 24.09 -0.08
C LEU A 228 -7.50 24.97 -0.94
N TYR A 229 -8.78 24.62 -1.08
CA TYR A 229 -9.77 25.41 -1.80
C TYR A 229 -10.03 26.75 -1.12
N ALA A 230 -10.20 26.76 0.21
CA ALA A 230 -10.38 27.98 0.99
C ALA A 230 -9.15 28.92 0.89
N HIS A 231 -7.94 28.37 0.94
CA HIS A 231 -6.71 29.15 0.73
C HIS A 231 -6.61 29.69 -0.70
N GLY A 232 -6.94 28.87 -1.70
CA GLY A 232 -6.93 29.27 -3.11
C GLY A 232 -7.94 30.38 -3.41
N SER A 233 -9.15 30.30 -2.85
CA SER A 233 -10.19 31.30 -3.01
C SER A 233 -9.82 32.63 -2.35
N LYS A 234 -9.28 32.60 -1.12
CA LYS A 234 -8.78 33.80 -0.42
C LYS A 234 -7.67 34.52 -1.20
N LEU A 235 -6.70 33.79 -1.75
CA LEU A 235 -5.62 34.34 -2.58
C LEU A 235 -6.12 34.91 -3.92
N HIS A 236 -7.12 34.27 -4.52
CA HIS A 236 -7.70 34.74 -5.78
C HIS A 236 -8.54 36.01 -5.58
N ALA A 237 -9.20 36.14 -4.42
CA ALA A 237 -9.90 37.35 -4.02
C ALA A 237 -8.92 38.52 -3.75
N THR A 238 -7.79 38.27 -3.08
CA THR A 238 -6.76 39.31 -2.85
C THR A 238 -5.99 39.72 -4.10
N ASN A 239 -5.80 38.81 -5.08
CA ASN A 239 -5.14 39.13 -6.35
C ASN A 239 -6.00 39.99 -7.31
N LYS A 240 -7.32 40.08 -7.09
CA LYS A 240 -8.16 41.04 -7.83
C LYS A 240 -8.04 42.47 -7.29
N SER A 241 -7.52 42.65 -6.08
CA SER A 241 -7.43 43.96 -5.39
C SER A 241 -6.03 44.58 -5.35
N GLN A 242 -4.97 43.86 -5.73
CA GLN A 242 -3.61 44.38 -5.67
C GLN A 242 -2.76 43.97 -6.87
N GLN A 243 -2.50 44.96 -7.72
CA GLN A 243 -1.59 44.89 -8.85
C GLN A 243 -0.16 45.14 -8.34
N ASP A 244 0.46 44.14 -7.70
CA ASP A 244 1.86 44.19 -7.26
C ASP A 244 2.67 43.04 -7.93
N PRO A 245 3.77 43.33 -8.69
CA PRO A 245 4.49 42.34 -9.48
C PRO A 245 5.37 41.36 -8.68
N THR A 246 5.43 41.47 -7.35
CA THR A 246 6.46 40.77 -6.55
C THR A 246 6.05 39.39 -6.01
N MET A 247 4.84 38.91 -6.28
CA MET A 247 4.28 37.71 -5.62
C MET A 247 4.61 36.34 -6.29
N ASN A 248 5.69 36.26 -7.07
CA ASN A 248 6.13 35.03 -7.75
C ASN A 248 6.73 33.94 -6.82
N ARG A 249 6.66 34.09 -5.48
CA ARG A 249 7.36 33.24 -4.51
C ARG A 249 6.49 32.26 -3.70
N VAL A 250 5.30 31.88 -4.21
CA VAL A 250 4.53 30.72 -3.66
C VAL A 250 4.33 29.54 -4.66
N PRO A 251 5.33 29.05 -5.41
CA PRO A 251 5.17 27.84 -6.24
C PRO A 251 5.58 26.53 -5.55
N ALA A 252 6.46 26.54 -4.55
CA ALA A 252 7.03 25.30 -3.98
C ALA A 252 6.07 24.56 -3.03
N GLU A 253 5.40 25.29 -2.14
CA GLU A 253 4.48 24.73 -1.15
C GLU A 253 3.20 24.19 -1.81
N ARG A 254 2.65 24.93 -2.77
CA ARG A 254 1.49 24.49 -3.57
C ARG A 254 1.79 23.24 -4.41
N ARG A 255 3.04 23.06 -4.85
CA ARG A 255 3.48 21.87 -5.58
C ARG A 255 3.57 20.65 -4.67
N ALA A 256 4.11 20.81 -3.45
CA ALA A 256 4.11 19.74 -2.46
C ALA A 256 2.69 19.31 -2.10
N ALA A 257 1.80 20.26 -1.79
CA ALA A 257 0.40 19.98 -1.47
C ALA A 257 -0.35 19.23 -2.59
N LYS A 258 -0.13 19.59 -3.87
CA LYS A 258 -0.71 18.87 -5.02
C LYS A 258 -0.21 17.43 -5.14
N VAL A 259 1.09 17.21 -4.95
CA VAL A 259 1.73 15.89 -5.02
C VAL A 259 1.18 14.97 -3.95
N ILE A 260 1.07 15.50 -2.74
CA ILE A 260 0.50 14.82 -1.59
C ILE A 260 -0.96 14.44 -1.84
N LEU A 261 -1.77 15.38 -2.31
CA LEU A 261 -3.17 15.12 -2.64
C LEU A 261 -3.30 14.03 -3.71
N ALA A 262 -2.44 14.05 -4.74
CA ALA A 262 -2.41 13.03 -5.77
C ALA A 262 -2.02 11.65 -5.22
N LEU A 263 -1.04 11.56 -4.30
CA LEU A 263 -0.69 10.31 -3.63
C LEU A 263 -1.87 9.72 -2.89
N ILE A 264 -2.67 10.56 -2.26
CA ILE A 264 -3.74 10.06 -1.41
C ILE A 264 -5.01 9.73 -2.21
N ILE A 265 -5.32 10.48 -3.27
CA ILE A 265 -6.36 10.08 -4.24
C ILE A 265 -5.99 8.73 -4.86
N LEU A 266 -4.72 8.57 -5.25
CA LEU A 266 -4.21 7.30 -5.74
C LEU A 266 -4.40 6.21 -4.67
N PHE A 267 -4.06 6.47 -3.40
CA PHE A 267 -4.30 5.51 -2.33
C PHE A 267 -5.76 5.11 -2.21
N ILE A 268 -6.68 6.08 -2.08
CA ILE A 268 -8.11 5.81 -1.85
C ILE A 268 -8.69 5.00 -3.02
N THR A 269 -8.34 5.36 -4.26
CA THR A 269 -8.83 4.65 -5.45
C THR A 269 -8.22 3.25 -5.56
N SER A 270 -6.91 3.11 -5.40
CA SER A 270 -6.20 1.82 -5.44
C SER A 270 -6.60 0.88 -4.31
N TRP A 271 -6.66 1.37 -3.09
CA TRP A 271 -7.02 0.59 -1.91
C TRP A 271 -8.52 0.30 -1.87
N GLY A 272 -9.36 1.31 -2.11
CA GLY A 272 -10.81 1.16 -2.17
C GLY A 272 -11.25 0.17 -3.25
N ALA A 273 -10.68 0.27 -4.46
CA ALA A 273 -10.95 -0.70 -5.52
C ALA A 273 -10.50 -2.12 -5.12
N SER A 274 -9.37 -2.26 -4.42
CA SER A 274 -8.92 -3.55 -3.90
C SER A 274 -9.93 -4.12 -2.90
N VAL A 275 -10.30 -3.35 -1.87
CA VAL A 275 -11.24 -3.76 -0.81
C VAL A 275 -12.62 -4.09 -1.37
N VAL A 276 -13.18 -3.26 -2.25
CA VAL A 276 -14.48 -3.51 -2.88
C VAL A 276 -14.44 -4.80 -3.70
N SER A 277 -13.38 -5.01 -4.47
CA SER A 277 -13.23 -6.22 -5.30
C SER A 277 -13.07 -7.48 -4.44
N VAL A 278 -12.37 -7.39 -3.30
CA VAL A 278 -12.26 -8.48 -2.31
C VAL A 278 -13.64 -8.84 -1.77
N ASN A 279 -14.37 -7.83 -1.29
CA ASN A 279 -15.66 -8.03 -0.63
C ASN A 279 -16.71 -8.55 -1.62
N TYR A 280 -16.69 -8.05 -2.85
CA TYR A 280 -17.56 -8.57 -3.90
C TYR A 280 -17.27 -10.04 -4.23
N PHE A 281 -15.99 -10.43 -4.36
CA PHE A 281 -15.59 -11.83 -4.54
C PHE A 281 -16.12 -12.73 -3.42
N ASN A 282 -16.06 -12.23 -2.18
CA ASN A 282 -16.48 -12.99 -1.01
C ASN A 282 -18.01 -13.15 -0.92
N TYR A 283 -18.77 -12.10 -1.23
CA TYR A 283 -20.22 -12.14 -1.11
C TYR A 283 -20.89 -12.76 -2.35
N ASN A 284 -20.36 -12.50 -3.54
CA ASN A 284 -20.93 -12.95 -4.81
C ASN A 284 -19.96 -13.89 -5.54
N ARG A 285 -20.17 -15.21 -5.40
CA ARG A 285 -19.42 -16.27 -6.10
C ARG A 285 -19.84 -16.46 -7.57
N GLY A 286 -20.18 -15.38 -8.26
CA GLY A 286 -20.56 -15.40 -9.67
C GLY A 286 -19.38 -15.62 -10.63
N PRO A 287 -19.63 -15.82 -11.93
CA PRO A 287 -18.58 -15.99 -12.95
C PRO A 287 -17.64 -14.77 -13.09
N SER A 288 -18.07 -13.58 -12.65
CA SER A 288 -17.25 -12.36 -12.62
C SER A 288 -16.25 -12.29 -11.45
N SER A 289 -16.31 -13.22 -10.50
CA SER A 289 -15.49 -13.23 -9.28
C SER A 289 -13.99 -13.35 -9.58
N ALA A 290 -13.59 -14.17 -10.56
CA ALA A 290 -12.19 -14.31 -10.98
C ALA A 290 -11.57 -12.99 -11.49
N TYR A 291 -12.35 -12.18 -12.21
CA TYR A 291 -11.91 -10.87 -12.69
C TYR A 291 -11.73 -9.86 -11.55
N MET A 292 -12.60 -9.90 -10.54
CA MET A 292 -12.48 -9.03 -9.36
C MET A 292 -11.21 -9.31 -8.57
N LEU A 293 -10.79 -10.58 -8.47
CA LEU A 293 -9.51 -10.90 -7.82
C LEU A 293 -8.31 -10.31 -8.59
N THR A 294 -8.35 -10.32 -9.92
CA THR A 294 -7.34 -9.67 -10.77
C THR A 294 -7.32 -8.17 -10.54
N VAL A 295 -8.49 -7.51 -10.57
CA VAL A 295 -8.62 -6.08 -10.26
C VAL A 295 -8.05 -5.78 -8.87
N ALA A 296 -8.39 -6.57 -7.86
CA ALA A 296 -7.91 -6.35 -6.50
C ALA A 296 -6.38 -6.39 -6.39
N ARG A 297 -5.73 -7.32 -7.11
CA ARG A 297 -4.27 -7.48 -7.16
C ARG A 297 -3.60 -6.28 -7.84
N PHE A 298 -4.12 -5.87 -8.99
CA PHE A 298 -3.60 -4.73 -9.73
C PHE A 298 -3.80 -3.43 -8.96
N SER A 299 -4.99 -3.18 -8.42
CA SER A 299 -5.29 -1.97 -7.67
C SER A 299 -4.40 -1.84 -6.42
N ASN A 300 -4.20 -2.92 -5.66
CA ASN A 300 -3.30 -2.90 -4.49
C ASN A 300 -1.84 -2.61 -4.89
N SER A 301 -1.39 -3.17 -6.02
CA SER A 301 0.00 -3.02 -6.49
C SER A 301 0.24 -1.67 -7.17
N ALA A 302 -0.81 -1.07 -7.76
CA ALA A 302 -0.75 0.22 -8.42
C ALA A 302 -0.33 1.34 -7.45
N PHE A 303 -0.87 1.35 -6.22
CA PHE A 303 -0.44 2.33 -5.21
C PHE A 303 1.06 2.20 -4.93
N ILE A 304 1.52 0.98 -4.67
CA ILE A 304 2.92 0.70 -4.33
C ILE A 304 3.88 1.07 -5.48
N ALA A 305 3.46 0.79 -6.72
CA ALA A 305 4.25 1.08 -7.92
C ALA A 305 4.25 2.57 -8.30
N LEU A 306 3.13 3.26 -8.16
CA LEU A 306 2.96 4.64 -8.61
C LEU A 306 3.34 5.68 -7.54
N SER A 307 3.33 5.33 -6.25
CA SER A 307 3.68 6.26 -5.17
C SER A 307 5.07 6.89 -5.33
N PRO A 308 6.14 6.17 -5.72
CA PRO A 308 7.47 6.77 -5.89
C PRO A 308 7.53 7.81 -7.02
N PHE A 309 6.76 7.61 -8.11
CA PHE A 309 6.71 8.57 -9.22
C PHE A 309 6.01 9.86 -8.84
N ILE A 310 4.90 9.76 -8.11
CA ILE A 310 4.19 10.95 -7.62
C ILE A 310 5.09 11.70 -6.63
N LEU A 311 5.77 11.00 -5.71
CA LEU A 311 6.74 11.60 -4.79
C LEU A 311 7.89 12.31 -5.52
N ALA A 312 8.38 11.75 -6.62
CA ALA A 312 9.44 12.36 -7.42
C ALA A 312 9.01 13.71 -8.02
N VAL A 313 7.74 13.95 -8.28
CA VAL A 313 7.26 15.27 -8.72
C VAL A 313 7.44 16.32 -7.61
N GLY A 314 7.26 15.94 -6.34
CA GLY A 314 7.34 16.83 -5.17
C GLY A 314 8.76 17.05 -4.66
N HIS A 315 9.60 16.01 -4.67
CA HIS A 315 10.92 16.03 -4.04
C HIS A 315 12.04 16.25 -5.07
N ARG A 316 12.71 17.42 -5.04
CA ARG A 316 13.69 17.84 -6.06
C ARG A 316 14.84 16.84 -6.26
N ARG A 317 15.39 16.29 -5.18
CA ARG A 317 16.49 15.31 -5.24
C ARG A 317 16.03 13.97 -5.81
N LEU A 318 14.82 13.54 -5.43
CA LEU A 318 14.23 12.29 -5.90
C LEU A 318 13.93 12.39 -7.41
N ARG A 319 13.39 13.55 -7.84
CA ARG A 319 13.23 13.88 -9.26
C ARG A 319 14.52 13.75 -10.04
N ALA A 320 15.60 14.36 -9.55
CA ALA A 320 16.90 14.34 -10.24
C ALA A 320 17.43 12.91 -10.41
N VAL A 321 17.33 12.07 -9.37
CA VAL A 321 17.76 10.67 -9.43
C VAL A 321 16.89 9.86 -10.39
N LEU A 322 15.56 9.95 -10.31
CA LEU A 322 14.67 9.23 -11.24
C LEU A 322 14.89 9.68 -12.69
N THR A 323 15.00 10.99 -12.94
CA THR A 323 15.29 11.50 -14.28
C THR A 323 16.64 11.00 -14.77
N SER A 324 17.69 11.00 -13.94
CA SER A 324 19.00 10.47 -14.30
C SER A 324 18.95 8.98 -14.66
N VAL A 325 18.19 8.16 -13.92
CA VAL A 325 18.04 6.73 -14.22
C VAL A 325 17.29 6.52 -15.54
N LEU A 326 16.24 7.31 -15.79
CA LEU A 326 15.47 7.25 -17.03
C LEU A 326 16.27 7.74 -18.25
N THR A 327 17.10 8.77 -18.11
CA THR A 327 17.90 9.31 -19.21
C THR A 327 19.21 8.56 -19.46
N CYS A 328 19.84 7.98 -18.43
CA CYS A 328 21.05 7.15 -18.61
C CYS A 328 20.80 5.94 -19.51
N ASN A 329 19.58 5.40 -19.53
CA ASN A 329 19.19 4.30 -20.41
C ASN A 329 18.96 4.74 -21.87
N CYS A 330 18.71 6.02 -22.15
CA CYS A 330 18.58 6.52 -23.54
C CYS A 330 19.93 6.86 -24.17
N THR A 331 20.95 7.27 -23.40
CA THR A 331 22.26 7.63 -23.96
C THR A 331 23.20 6.46 -24.23
N ARG A 332 22.87 5.25 -23.75
CA ARG A 332 23.69 4.05 -24.00
C ARG A 332 23.34 3.31 -25.30
N SER A 333 22.27 3.71 -26.00
CA SER A 333 21.85 3.09 -27.27
C SER A 333 22.18 3.91 -28.52
N VAL A 334 22.90 5.04 -28.40
CA VAL A 334 23.28 5.91 -29.55
C VAL A 334 24.81 5.94 -29.75
N LYS A 335 25.55 5.01 -29.14
CA LYS A 335 26.96 4.77 -29.44
C LYS A 335 27.20 3.27 -29.63
N ALA A 336 26.74 2.76 -30.75
CA ALA A 336 27.25 1.58 -31.42
C ALA A 336 27.38 1.93 -32.90
#